data_AF-A0A7Y0DGK4-F1
#
_entry.id   AF-A0A7Y0DGK4-F1
#
_cell.length_a   1.000
_cell.length_b   1.000
_cell.length_c   1.000
_cell.angle_alpha   90.00
_cell.angle_beta   90.00
_cell.angle_gamma   90.00
#
_symmetry.space_group_name_H-M   'P 1'
#
loop_
_entity.id
_entity.type
_entity.pdbx_description
1 polymer ?
#
loop_
_entity_poly.entity_id
_entity_poly.type
_entity_poly.pdbx_seq_one_letter_code
_entity_poly.pdbx_strand_id
1 'polypeptide(L)'
;MSSDTLNSTQNGVYSVGSRLTLSCYLHGQAVRGYYSGSFPNGYDDLWYQVSDGYWVADVDLQTGSNNPVTPACAAPPTPPAASSDEITRAKSWIDAKVPYNQGAYYTNQYGTYRQDCSGFVSMALGLPSSFTTVTLPQVMHPISKDQLQPGDFMLNSGGGNNGHVAIFMGWTSASHTNYASWEENGVQGYTFIQNVPYPYWSSWSGSSNYTPYRRN
;
A
#
# COMPACT_ATOMS: atom_id res chain seq x y z
N MET A 1 12.00 13.99 1.78
CA MET A 1 11.57 12.94 0.83
C MET A 1 10.09 12.64 1.03
N SER A 2 9.38 12.14 0.01
CA SER A 2 7.96 11.72 0.15
C SER A 2 7.79 10.34 0.77
N SER A 3 8.84 9.53 0.79
CA SER A 3 8.95 8.27 1.53
C SER A 3 10.37 8.10 2.07
N ASP A 4 10.59 7.07 2.87
CA ASP A 4 11.84 6.51 3.42
C ASP A 4 12.82 5.95 2.36
N THR A 5 12.91 6.58 1.19
CA THR A 5 13.81 6.19 0.09
C THR A 5 14.16 7.38 -0.80
N LEU A 6 15.39 7.39 -1.33
CA LEU A 6 15.86 8.32 -2.37
C LEU A 6 15.15 8.14 -3.71
N ASN A 7 14.47 7.02 -3.92
CA ASN A 7 13.66 6.77 -5.12
C ASN A 7 12.32 7.52 -5.09
N SER A 8 11.95 8.12 -3.95
CA SER A 8 10.74 8.94 -3.82
C SER A 8 10.98 10.38 -4.26
N THR A 9 9.90 11.15 -4.45
CA THR A 9 10.01 12.58 -4.79
C THR A 9 10.65 13.37 -3.63
N GLN A 10 11.66 14.18 -3.94
CA GLN A 10 12.23 15.17 -3.03
C GLN A 10 11.39 16.45 -3.04
N ASN A 11 10.52 16.61 -2.03
CA ASN A 11 9.63 17.78 -1.92
C ASN A 11 10.30 19.05 -1.38
N GLY A 12 11.54 18.96 -0.91
CA GLY A 12 12.25 20.09 -0.32
C GLY A 12 13.56 19.68 0.35
N VAL A 13 14.19 20.66 1.01
CA VAL A 13 15.45 20.52 1.74
C VAL A 13 15.32 21.26 3.07
N TYR A 14 15.84 20.66 4.13
CA TYR A 14 15.99 21.33 5.43
C TYR A 14 17.36 21.99 5.50
N SER A 15 17.42 23.26 5.90
CA SER A 15 18.71 23.97 6.02
C SER A 15 19.51 23.47 7.23
N VAL A 16 20.83 23.49 7.12
CA VAL A 16 21.74 23.18 8.24
C VAL A 16 21.39 24.04 9.46
N GLY A 17 21.32 23.41 10.64
CA GLY A 17 20.94 24.07 11.90
C GLY A 17 19.44 24.12 12.17
N SER A 18 18.59 23.66 11.24
CA SER A 18 17.15 23.52 11.48
C SER A 18 16.88 22.49 12.57
N ARG A 19 15.94 22.80 13.48
CA ARG A 19 15.42 21.85 14.45
C ARG A 19 14.15 21.22 13.91
N LEU A 20 14.20 19.91 13.67
CA LEU A 20 13.06 19.14 13.17
C LEU A 20 12.36 18.45 14.33
N THR A 21 11.03 18.36 14.25
CA THR A 21 10.24 17.51 15.16
C THR A 21 10.06 16.16 14.48
N LEU A 22 10.65 15.12 15.04
CA LEU A 22 10.57 13.76 14.50
C LEU A 22 9.35 13.06 15.09
N SER A 23 8.49 12.53 14.23
CA SER A 23 7.25 11.86 14.61
C SER A 23 7.47 10.39 14.93
N CYS A 24 8.14 9.67 14.03
CA CYS A 24 8.36 8.22 14.13
C CYS A 24 9.48 7.76 13.19
N TYR A 25 9.98 6.53 13.35
CA TYR A 25 11.04 5.95 12.50
C TYR A 25 10.59 4.74 11.67
N LEU A 26 11.26 4.50 10.54
CA LEU A 26 11.24 3.23 9.79
C LEU A 26 12.66 2.86 9.35
N HIS A 27 12.87 1.57 9.05
CA HIS A 27 14.05 1.11 8.31
C HIS A 27 13.70 1.08 6.81
N GLY A 28 14.27 2.02 6.07
CA GLY A 28 14.01 2.26 4.65
C GLY A 28 15.20 1.91 3.76
N GLN A 29 15.44 2.70 2.72
CA GLN A 29 16.62 2.52 1.87
C GLN A 29 17.90 2.86 2.65
N ALA A 30 18.89 1.98 2.64
CA ALA A 30 20.22 2.30 3.14
C ALA A 30 20.88 3.41 2.30
N VAL A 31 21.28 4.50 2.95
CA VAL A 31 21.82 5.69 2.28
C VAL A 31 23.09 6.21 2.94
N ARG A 32 23.77 7.12 2.23
CA ARG A 32 24.92 7.88 2.73
C ARG A 32 24.56 9.36 2.78
N GLY A 33 25.07 10.05 3.78
CA GLY A 33 24.79 11.45 4.03
C GLY A 33 25.91 12.13 4.82
N TYR A 34 25.60 13.27 5.40
CA TYR A 34 26.55 14.13 6.08
C TYR A 34 27.29 13.44 7.24
N TYR A 35 26.56 12.67 8.06
CA TYR A 35 27.08 11.93 9.21
C TYR A 35 27.48 10.48 8.91
N SER A 36 27.60 10.09 7.63
CA SER A 36 28.02 8.73 7.25
C SER A 36 29.28 8.22 7.96
N GLY A 37 30.22 9.11 8.32
CA GLY A 37 31.44 8.73 9.06
C GLY A 37 31.18 8.11 10.44
N SER A 38 29.97 8.25 10.99
CA SER A 38 29.56 7.72 12.29
C SER A 38 28.94 6.32 12.22
N PHE A 39 28.79 5.74 11.02
CA PHE A 39 28.14 4.45 10.80
C PHE A 39 29.10 3.39 10.24
N PRO A 40 28.96 2.11 10.65
CA PRO A 40 29.69 1.01 10.03
C PRO A 40 29.44 0.96 8.52
N ASN A 41 30.49 0.89 7.70
CA ASN A 41 30.45 0.94 6.23
C ASN A 41 29.90 2.23 5.61
N GLY A 42 29.59 3.24 6.43
CA GLY A 42 29.15 4.56 5.99
C GLY A 42 27.69 4.65 5.54
N TYR A 43 26.92 3.57 5.70
CA TYR A 43 25.50 3.53 5.37
C TYR A 43 24.67 3.40 6.63
N ASP A 44 23.48 3.96 6.57
CA ASP A 44 22.43 3.72 7.54
C ASP A 44 21.08 3.65 6.84
N ASP A 45 20.18 2.83 7.37
CA ASP A 45 18.85 2.60 6.82
C ASP A 45 17.74 3.20 7.68
N LEU A 46 18.09 3.98 8.71
CA LEU A 46 17.12 4.64 9.57
C LEU A 46 16.58 5.91 8.92
N TRP A 47 15.27 6.02 8.86
CA TRP A 47 14.56 7.20 8.36
C TRP A 47 13.54 7.67 9.39
N TYR A 48 13.37 8.98 9.48
CA TYR A 48 12.35 9.60 10.33
C TYR A 48 11.33 10.33 9.50
N GLN A 49 10.06 10.15 9.86
CA GLN A 49 9.01 11.06 9.44
C GLN A 49 9.07 12.32 10.31
N VAL A 50 9.13 13.49 9.68
CA VAL A 50 9.08 14.80 10.31
C VAL A 50 7.61 15.20 10.51
N SER A 51 7.32 16.07 11.48
CA SER A 51 5.97 16.57 11.78
C SER A 51 5.26 17.23 10.60
N ASP A 52 5.99 17.65 9.57
CA ASP A 52 5.45 18.20 8.32
C ASP A 52 5.03 17.13 7.31
N GLY A 53 5.17 15.84 7.66
CA GLY A 53 4.74 14.68 6.89
C GLY A 53 5.81 14.11 5.95
N TYR A 54 6.99 14.72 5.86
CA TYR A 54 8.06 14.27 4.98
C TYR A 54 9.12 13.42 5.70
N TRP A 55 9.94 12.74 4.91
CA TRP A 55 10.96 11.81 5.40
C TRP A 55 12.37 12.38 5.24
N VAL A 56 13.20 12.12 6.24
CA VAL A 56 14.63 12.47 6.26
C VAL A 56 15.42 11.27 6.79
N ALA A 57 16.56 10.99 6.18
CA ALA A 57 17.43 9.90 6.62
C ALA A 57 18.23 10.32 7.85
N ASP A 58 18.46 9.41 8.79
CA ASP A 58 19.22 9.67 10.02
C ASP A 58 20.67 10.09 9.72
N VAL A 59 21.25 9.60 8.62
CA VAL A 59 22.58 10.02 8.13
C VAL A 59 22.74 11.53 7.94
N ASP A 60 21.65 12.28 7.82
CA ASP A 60 21.67 13.74 7.67
C ASP A 60 21.17 14.48 8.92
N LEU A 61 20.85 13.75 10.00
CA LEU A 61 20.35 14.29 11.26
C LEU A 61 21.37 14.15 12.38
N GLN A 62 21.44 15.19 13.22
CA GLN A 62 22.15 15.11 14.50
C GLN A 62 21.16 14.73 15.61
N THR A 63 20.84 13.44 15.73
CA THR A 63 19.96 12.89 16.77
C THR A 63 20.70 12.58 18.08
N GLY A 64 22.02 12.43 18.02
CA GLY A 64 22.87 12.04 19.15
C GLY A 64 22.85 10.53 19.44
N SER A 65 22.28 9.71 18.55
CA SER A 65 22.15 8.27 18.69
C SER A 65 22.16 7.60 17.30
N ASN A 66 22.87 6.47 17.17
CA ASN A 66 22.76 5.60 15.98
C ASN A 66 21.58 4.61 16.10
N ASN A 67 20.83 4.68 17.20
CA ASN A 67 19.58 3.93 17.40
C ASN A 67 18.38 4.88 17.27
N PRO A 68 17.19 4.35 16.93
CA PRO A 68 15.97 5.14 16.85
C PRO A 68 15.70 5.99 18.09
N VAL A 69 15.44 7.29 17.89
CA VAL A 69 15.10 8.25 18.96
C VAL A 69 13.61 8.57 19.05
N THR A 70 12.79 7.91 18.22
CA THR A 70 11.33 7.99 18.24
C THR A 70 10.74 6.58 18.29
N PRO A 71 9.44 6.40 18.58
CA PRO A 71 8.76 5.13 18.36
C PRO A 71 8.77 4.76 16.87
N ALA A 72 8.68 3.47 16.57
CA ALA A 72 8.50 3.01 15.20
C ALA A 72 7.23 3.66 14.63
N CYS A 73 7.26 4.07 13.37
CA CYS A 73 6.05 4.46 12.69
C CYS A 73 5.07 3.30 12.81
N ALA A 74 3.80 3.63 13.04
CA ALA A 74 2.76 2.63 13.07
C ALA A 74 2.92 1.80 11.78
N ALA A 75 3.35 0.55 11.94
CA ALA A 75 3.32 -0.38 10.83
C ALA A 75 1.88 -0.36 10.31
N PRO A 76 1.65 -0.47 8.99
CA PRO A 76 0.31 -0.75 8.52
C PRO A 76 -0.19 -1.93 9.36
N PRO A 77 -1.36 -1.79 10.03
CA PRO A 77 -1.80 -2.74 11.01
C PRO A 77 -1.67 -4.15 10.44
N THR A 78 -0.94 -5.03 11.13
CA THR A 78 -0.90 -6.46 10.78
C THR A 78 -2.35 -6.93 10.75
N PRO A 79 -2.87 -7.49 9.64
CA PRO A 79 -4.31 -7.65 9.45
C PRO A 79 -4.99 -8.42 10.59
N PRO A 80 -6.11 -7.90 11.12
CA PRO A 80 -7.19 -8.79 11.51
C PRO A 80 -8.52 -8.22 11.01
N ALA A 81 -8.97 -8.71 9.84
CA ALA A 81 -10.36 -8.69 9.38
C ALA A 81 -10.55 -9.27 7.96
N ALA A 82 -9.49 -9.49 7.17
CA ALA A 82 -9.49 -10.61 6.24
C ALA A 82 -9.34 -11.90 7.05
N SER A 83 -10.12 -12.94 6.75
CA SER A 83 -9.77 -14.29 7.22
C SER A 83 -8.32 -14.57 6.80
N SER A 84 -7.50 -15.21 7.64
CA SER A 84 -6.13 -15.61 7.26
C SER A 84 -6.08 -16.19 5.84
N ASP A 85 -7.13 -16.90 5.48
CA ASP A 85 -7.32 -17.55 4.19
C ASP A 85 -7.42 -16.57 3.02
N GLU A 86 -8.07 -15.41 3.17
CA GLU A 86 -8.18 -14.42 2.09
C GLU A 86 -6.82 -13.84 1.73
N ILE A 87 -6.03 -13.48 2.75
CA ILE A 87 -4.66 -13.00 2.55
C ILE A 87 -3.77 -14.12 2.00
N THR A 88 -3.92 -15.36 2.49
CA THR A 88 -3.20 -16.52 1.94
C THR A 88 -3.51 -16.76 0.47
N ARG A 89 -4.80 -16.70 0.08
CA ARG A 89 -5.22 -16.83 -1.33
C ARG A 89 -4.64 -15.70 -2.16
N ALA A 90 -4.83 -14.45 -1.75
CA ALA A 90 -4.27 -13.28 -2.42
C ALA A 90 -2.76 -13.39 -2.63
N LYS A 91 -2.03 -13.80 -1.59
CA LYS A 91 -0.58 -14.00 -1.65
C LYS A 91 -0.17 -15.06 -2.67
N SER A 92 -0.92 -16.16 -2.79
CA SER A 92 -0.62 -17.21 -3.79
C SER A 92 -0.61 -16.68 -5.24
N TRP A 93 -1.45 -15.70 -5.52
CA TRP A 93 -1.58 -15.08 -6.85
C TRP A 93 -0.48 -14.06 -7.11
N ILE A 94 -0.13 -13.26 -6.08
CA ILE A 94 1.01 -12.35 -6.12
C ILE A 94 2.32 -13.11 -6.33
N ASP A 95 2.54 -14.16 -5.54
CA ASP A 95 3.77 -14.97 -5.59
C ASP A 95 3.90 -15.69 -6.95
N ALA A 96 2.77 -16.10 -7.55
CA ALA A 96 2.75 -16.68 -8.89
C ALA A 96 2.94 -15.66 -10.02
N LYS A 97 2.92 -14.35 -9.73
CA LYS A 97 2.98 -13.25 -10.71
C LYS A 97 2.01 -13.46 -11.88
N VAL A 98 0.75 -13.73 -11.56
CA VAL A 98 -0.29 -13.95 -12.58
C VAL A 98 -0.36 -12.72 -13.50
N PRO A 99 -0.23 -12.89 -14.83
CA PRO A 99 -0.22 -11.77 -15.76
C PRO A 99 -1.62 -11.22 -15.99
N TYR A 100 -1.75 -9.89 -15.99
CA TYR A 100 -3.02 -9.22 -16.26
C TYR A 100 -3.49 -9.45 -17.69
N ASN A 101 -4.67 -10.02 -17.83
CA ASN A 101 -5.36 -10.23 -19.09
C ASN A 101 -6.88 -10.40 -18.85
N GLN A 102 -7.65 -9.36 -19.16
CA GLN A 102 -9.11 -9.34 -18.99
C GLN A 102 -9.87 -10.44 -19.76
N GLY A 103 -9.25 -11.04 -20.79
CA GLY A 103 -9.82 -12.12 -21.59
C GLY A 103 -9.35 -13.53 -21.21
N ALA A 104 -8.45 -13.66 -20.24
CA ALA A 104 -7.88 -14.94 -19.83
C ALA A 104 -8.16 -15.28 -18.37
N TYR A 105 -7.89 -16.53 -18.03
CA TYR A 105 -8.13 -17.11 -16.72
C TYR A 105 -6.87 -17.77 -16.21
N TYR A 106 -6.69 -17.74 -14.90
CA TYR A 106 -5.64 -18.43 -14.17
C TYR A 106 -6.26 -19.48 -13.25
N THR A 107 -5.64 -20.65 -13.20
CA THR A 107 -6.05 -21.77 -12.34
C THR A 107 -4.96 -22.05 -11.32
N ASN A 108 -5.32 -22.07 -10.05
CA ASN A 108 -4.48 -22.55 -8.95
C ASN A 108 -5.29 -23.48 -8.03
N GLN A 109 -4.73 -23.83 -6.87
CA GLN A 109 -5.39 -24.71 -5.89
C GLN A 109 -6.69 -24.15 -5.30
N TYR A 110 -7.01 -22.87 -5.52
CA TYR A 110 -8.22 -22.20 -5.02
C TYR A 110 -9.31 -22.03 -6.08
N GLY A 111 -9.05 -22.47 -7.32
CA GLY A 111 -10.00 -22.44 -8.43
C GLY A 111 -9.48 -21.72 -9.66
N THR A 112 -10.41 -21.37 -10.55
CA THR A 112 -10.13 -20.71 -11.84
C THR A 112 -10.79 -19.34 -11.86
N TYR A 113 -9.99 -18.28 -12.02
CA TYR A 113 -10.46 -16.90 -11.97
C TYR A 113 -9.88 -16.06 -13.11
N ARG A 114 -10.58 -14.98 -13.47
CA ARG A 114 -10.13 -14.02 -14.48
C ARG A 114 -8.82 -13.37 -14.05
N GLN A 115 -7.94 -13.13 -15.01
CA GLN A 115 -6.66 -12.45 -14.79
C GLN A 115 -6.85 -10.93 -14.83
N ASP A 116 -7.64 -10.40 -13.89
CA ASP A 116 -7.83 -8.96 -13.76
C ASP A 116 -8.12 -8.56 -12.31
N CYS A 117 -8.29 -7.25 -12.07
CA CYS A 117 -8.50 -6.70 -10.72
C CYS A 117 -9.62 -7.43 -9.96
N SER A 118 -10.77 -7.62 -10.62
CA SER A 118 -11.94 -8.26 -10.03
C SER A 118 -11.80 -9.77 -9.87
N GLY A 119 -11.10 -10.44 -10.79
CA GLY A 119 -10.78 -11.86 -10.70
C GLY A 119 -9.78 -12.17 -9.58
N PHE A 120 -8.76 -11.33 -9.40
CA PHE A 120 -7.85 -11.39 -8.26
C PHE A 120 -8.60 -11.26 -6.93
N VAL A 121 -9.47 -10.26 -6.78
CA VAL A 121 -10.27 -10.08 -5.56
C VAL A 121 -11.26 -11.24 -5.36
N SER A 122 -11.86 -11.76 -6.43
CA SER A 122 -12.74 -12.94 -6.34
C SER A 122 -11.99 -14.17 -5.85
N MET A 123 -10.75 -14.36 -6.30
CA MET A 123 -9.88 -15.44 -5.86
C MET A 123 -9.45 -15.27 -4.40
N ALA A 124 -9.08 -14.05 -4.00
CA ALA A 124 -8.73 -13.73 -2.62
C ALA A 124 -9.92 -14.06 -1.69
N LEU A 125 -11.12 -13.63 -2.06
CA LEU A 125 -12.38 -13.94 -1.37
C LEU A 125 -12.77 -15.43 -1.44
N GLY A 126 -12.13 -16.25 -2.27
CA GLY A 126 -12.50 -17.67 -2.46
C GLY A 126 -13.94 -17.82 -2.96
N LEU A 127 -14.39 -16.92 -3.84
CA LEU A 127 -15.72 -16.97 -4.43
C LEU A 127 -15.83 -18.16 -5.40
N PRO A 128 -17.04 -18.70 -5.62
CA PRO A 128 -17.21 -19.85 -6.53
C PRO A 128 -16.89 -19.53 -8.00
N SER A 129 -16.82 -18.25 -8.38
CA SER A 129 -16.51 -17.78 -9.72
C SER A 129 -15.93 -16.36 -9.69
N SER A 130 -15.47 -15.87 -10.84
CA SER A 130 -15.07 -14.46 -10.97
C SER A 130 -16.27 -13.53 -10.97
N PHE A 131 -16.30 -12.63 -10.01
CA PHE A 131 -17.17 -11.46 -10.01
C PHE A 131 -16.47 -10.33 -10.77
N THR A 132 -17.25 -9.34 -11.20
CA THR A 132 -16.76 -8.10 -11.81
C THR A 132 -16.91 -6.96 -10.83
N THR A 133 -16.26 -5.83 -11.07
CA THR A 133 -16.47 -4.58 -10.31
C THR A 133 -17.95 -4.17 -10.19
N VAL A 134 -18.78 -4.52 -11.17
CA VAL A 134 -20.24 -4.26 -11.17
C VAL A 134 -21.00 -5.24 -10.28
N THR A 135 -20.55 -6.50 -10.19
CA THR A 135 -21.26 -7.55 -9.45
C THR A 135 -20.69 -7.81 -8.06
N LEU A 136 -19.47 -7.37 -7.76
CA LEU A 136 -18.86 -7.47 -6.44
C LEU A 136 -19.77 -6.95 -5.32
N PRO A 137 -20.51 -5.83 -5.46
CA PRO A 137 -21.47 -5.36 -4.44
C PRO A 137 -22.57 -6.36 -4.05
N GLN A 138 -22.71 -7.51 -4.71
CA GLN A 138 -23.61 -8.59 -4.30
C GLN A 138 -23.06 -9.42 -3.12
N VAL A 139 -21.75 -9.41 -2.90
CA VAL A 139 -21.06 -10.23 -1.87
C VAL A 139 -20.28 -9.38 -0.85
N MET A 140 -20.38 -8.06 -0.95
CA MET A 140 -19.79 -7.08 -0.03
C MET A 140 -20.76 -5.91 0.17
N HIS A 141 -20.61 -5.20 1.27
CA HIS A 141 -21.38 -4.01 1.60
C HIS A 141 -20.44 -2.81 1.79
N PRO A 142 -20.91 -1.58 1.48
CA PRO A 142 -20.10 -0.39 1.69
C PRO A 142 -19.88 -0.14 3.18
N ILE A 143 -18.70 0.37 3.51
CA ILE A 143 -18.31 0.80 4.86
C ILE A 143 -17.79 2.25 4.80
N SER A 144 -17.71 2.91 5.94
CA SER A 144 -17.09 4.24 6.01
C SER A 144 -15.57 4.15 5.97
N LYS A 145 -14.90 5.28 5.65
CA LYS A 145 -13.44 5.40 5.71
C LYS A 145 -12.88 4.99 7.08
N ASP A 146 -13.55 5.41 8.15
CA ASP A 146 -13.10 5.16 9.52
C ASP A 146 -13.28 3.70 9.95
N GLN A 147 -14.09 2.94 9.21
CA GLN A 147 -14.30 1.52 9.43
C GLN A 147 -13.25 0.65 8.71
N LEU A 148 -12.44 1.20 7.81
CA LEU A 148 -11.47 0.44 7.02
C LEU A 148 -10.51 -0.34 7.92
N GLN A 149 -10.38 -1.62 7.62
CA GLN A 149 -9.49 -2.58 8.23
C GLN A 149 -8.75 -3.35 7.13
N PRO A 150 -7.51 -3.81 7.39
CA PRO A 150 -6.79 -4.64 6.43
C PRO A 150 -7.62 -5.86 6.01
N GLY A 151 -7.76 -6.07 4.71
CA GLY A 151 -8.65 -7.07 4.11
C GLY A 151 -9.91 -6.50 3.47
N ASP A 152 -10.28 -5.25 3.78
CA ASP A 152 -11.36 -4.54 3.09
C ASP A 152 -10.96 -4.16 1.66
N PHE A 153 -11.92 -3.62 0.91
CA PHE A 153 -11.78 -3.36 -0.51
C PHE A 153 -12.02 -1.89 -0.82
N MET A 154 -11.18 -1.33 -1.69
CA MET A 154 -11.42 -0.03 -2.32
C MET A 154 -12.01 -0.32 -3.70
N LEU A 155 -13.31 -0.07 -3.88
CA LEU A 155 -14.05 -0.44 -5.09
C LEU A 155 -14.56 0.80 -5.83
N ASN A 156 -14.16 0.93 -7.09
CA ASN A 156 -14.90 1.69 -8.10
C ASN A 156 -15.72 0.70 -8.93
N SER A 157 -17.04 0.71 -8.77
CA SER A 157 -17.96 -0.27 -9.34
C SER A 157 -18.29 -0.05 -10.83
N GLY A 158 -17.51 0.76 -11.55
CA GLY A 158 -17.65 0.93 -13.00
C GLY A 158 -17.44 -0.37 -13.78
N GLY A 159 -17.99 -0.49 -14.98
CA GLY A 159 -17.82 -1.68 -15.83
C GLY A 159 -16.58 -1.63 -16.73
N GLY A 160 -15.94 -2.78 -16.96
CA GLY A 160 -14.76 -2.91 -17.81
C GLY A 160 -13.64 -1.98 -17.38
N ASN A 161 -13.07 -1.22 -18.32
CA ASN A 161 -11.98 -0.28 -18.06
C ASN A 161 -12.38 0.95 -17.20
N ASN A 162 -13.67 1.11 -16.86
CA ASN A 162 -14.14 2.24 -16.03
C ASN A 162 -14.21 1.89 -14.54
N GLY A 163 -14.03 0.60 -14.18
CA GLY A 163 -14.00 0.14 -12.80
C GLY A 163 -12.62 -0.33 -12.39
N HIS A 164 -12.45 -0.50 -11.09
CA HIS A 164 -11.28 -1.12 -10.51
C HIS A 164 -11.56 -1.54 -9.07
N VAL A 165 -10.81 -2.52 -8.58
CA VAL A 165 -10.89 -2.93 -7.18
C VAL A 165 -9.49 -3.28 -6.67
N ALA A 166 -9.24 -2.89 -5.42
CA ALA A 166 -8.01 -3.15 -4.71
C ALA A 166 -8.30 -3.64 -3.29
N ILE A 167 -7.39 -4.44 -2.73
CA ILE A 167 -7.46 -4.86 -1.32
C ILE A 167 -6.71 -3.82 -0.49
N PHE A 168 -7.40 -3.22 0.48
CA PHE A 168 -6.83 -2.33 1.47
C PHE A 168 -6.05 -3.16 2.51
N MET A 169 -4.75 -2.90 2.66
CA MET A 169 -3.86 -3.64 3.55
C MET A 169 -3.44 -2.83 4.80
N GLY A 170 -4.06 -1.67 5.03
CA GLY A 170 -3.81 -0.81 6.18
C GLY A 170 -3.33 0.58 5.78
N TRP A 171 -3.59 1.55 6.67
CA TRP A 171 -3.09 2.92 6.55
C TRP A 171 -1.57 2.94 6.69
N THR A 172 -0.90 3.72 5.84
CA THR A 172 0.55 3.97 5.88
C THR A 172 0.88 5.38 6.37
N SER A 173 -0.13 6.22 6.55
CA SER A 173 -0.01 7.53 7.19
C SER A 173 -0.97 7.66 8.38
N ALA A 174 -0.50 8.28 9.46
CA ALA A 174 -1.31 8.53 10.67
C ALA A 174 -2.53 9.42 10.40
N SER A 175 -2.47 10.25 9.35
CA SER A 175 -3.58 11.09 8.89
C SER A 175 -4.59 10.37 7.98
N HIS A 176 -4.42 9.07 7.76
CA HIS A 176 -5.27 8.25 6.88
C HIS A 176 -5.40 8.86 5.46
N THR A 177 -4.29 9.37 4.93
CA THR A 177 -4.22 9.91 3.57
C THR A 177 -3.60 8.93 2.58
N ASN A 178 -2.92 7.90 3.06
CA ASN A 178 -2.26 6.89 2.24
C ASN A 178 -2.44 5.50 2.86
N TYR A 179 -2.52 4.48 2.01
CA TYR A 179 -2.70 3.10 2.43
C TYR A 179 -1.92 2.13 1.55
N ALA A 180 -1.55 0.99 2.12
CA ALA A 180 -0.97 -0.12 1.38
C ALA A 180 -2.08 -0.85 0.62
N SER A 181 -1.88 -1.09 -0.66
CA SER A 181 -2.84 -1.71 -1.57
C SER A 181 -2.25 -2.93 -2.23
N TRP A 182 -3.03 -4.01 -2.32
CA TRP A 182 -2.75 -5.14 -3.20
C TRP A 182 -3.75 -5.14 -4.34
N GLU A 183 -3.25 -5.04 -5.57
CA GLU A 183 -4.10 -4.88 -6.74
C GLU A 183 -3.43 -5.37 -8.02
N GLU A 184 -4.26 -5.62 -9.02
CA GLU A 184 -3.83 -6.08 -10.34
C GLU A 184 -4.38 -5.13 -11.40
N ASN A 185 -3.52 -4.59 -12.26
CA ASN A 185 -3.97 -3.73 -13.34
C ASN A 185 -3.13 -3.91 -14.61
N GLY A 186 -3.66 -3.43 -15.74
CA GLY A 186 -3.00 -3.56 -17.03
C GLY A 186 -1.77 -2.67 -17.24
N VAL A 187 -1.54 -1.68 -16.37
CA VAL A 187 -0.34 -0.81 -16.44
C VAL A 187 0.88 -1.56 -15.91
N GLN A 188 0.74 -2.21 -14.74
CA GLN A 188 1.81 -3.02 -14.16
C GLN A 188 1.90 -4.40 -14.81
N GLY A 189 0.78 -4.94 -15.30
CA GLY A 189 0.72 -6.21 -16.02
C GLY A 189 0.68 -7.46 -15.14
N TYR A 190 0.62 -7.32 -13.82
CA TYR A 190 0.48 -8.40 -12.83
C TYR A 190 0.05 -7.81 -11.48
N THR A 191 -0.20 -8.64 -10.47
CA THR A 191 -0.59 -8.18 -9.13
C THR A 191 0.60 -7.67 -8.35
N PHE A 192 0.46 -6.51 -7.71
CA PHE A 192 1.55 -5.82 -7.05
C PHE A 192 1.08 -5.09 -5.79
N ILE A 193 2.07 -4.68 -5.00
CA ILE A 193 1.86 -3.96 -3.75
C ILE A 193 2.27 -2.51 -3.99
N GLN A 194 1.43 -1.56 -3.63
CA GLN A 194 1.78 -0.14 -3.73
C GLN A 194 1.15 0.71 -2.62
N ASN A 195 1.78 1.86 -2.36
CA ASN A 195 1.26 2.87 -1.44
C ASN A 195 0.36 3.85 -2.22
N VAL A 196 -0.92 3.90 -1.89
CA VAL A 196 -1.97 4.60 -2.65
C VAL A 196 -2.48 5.79 -1.84
N PRO A 197 -2.66 6.99 -2.45
CA PRO A 197 -3.38 8.08 -1.79
C PRO A 197 -4.88 7.74 -1.70
N TYR A 198 -5.52 8.07 -0.57
CA TYR A 198 -6.96 7.87 -0.41
C TYR A 198 -7.77 8.98 -1.12
N PRO A 199 -8.88 8.65 -1.81
CA PRO A 199 -9.42 7.30 -2.01
C PRO A 199 -8.70 6.52 -3.13
N TYR A 200 -8.11 7.22 -4.09
CA TYR A 200 -7.19 6.71 -5.11
C TYR A 200 -6.43 7.90 -5.75
N TRP A 201 -5.48 7.66 -6.68
CA TRP A 201 -4.76 8.74 -7.37
C TRP A 201 -5.70 9.71 -8.10
N SER A 202 -5.58 11.01 -7.87
CA SER A 202 -6.42 12.03 -8.53
C SER A 202 -6.26 12.08 -10.05
N SER A 203 -5.12 11.65 -10.58
CA SER A 203 -4.86 11.51 -12.01
C SER A 203 -5.59 10.33 -12.66
N TRP A 204 -6.15 9.41 -11.86
CA TRP A 204 -6.89 8.26 -12.37
C TRP A 204 -8.36 8.63 -12.63
N SER A 205 -8.85 8.32 -13.82
CA SER A 205 -10.26 8.53 -14.16
C SER A 205 -11.16 7.74 -13.23
N GLY A 206 -12.14 8.40 -12.60
CA GLY A 206 -13.02 7.78 -11.61
C GLY A 206 -12.42 7.61 -10.21
N SER A 207 -11.31 8.30 -9.91
CA SER A 207 -10.69 8.29 -8.56
C SER A 207 -11.66 8.65 -7.43
N SER A 208 -12.56 9.61 -7.65
CA SER A 208 -13.60 9.98 -6.68
C SER A 208 -14.71 8.94 -6.49
N ASN A 209 -14.76 7.90 -7.33
CA ASN A 209 -15.80 6.88 -7.31
C ASN A 209 -15.43 5.67 -6.44
N TYR A 210 -14.21 5.64 -5.90
CA TYR A 210 -13.79 4.58 -4.99
C TYR A 210 -14.51 4.71 -3.65
N THR A 211 -15.18 3.64 -3.27
CA THR A 211 -15.87 3.51 -1.99
C THR A 211 -15.26 2.34 -1.22
N PRO A 212 -15.06 2.45 0.11
CA PRO A 212 -14.68 1.32 0.95
C PRO A 212 -15.78 0.25 1.02
N TYR A 213 -15.41 -1.03 0.95
CA TYR A 213 -16.31 -2.18 1.06
C TYR A 213 -15.75 -3.27 1.97
N ARG A 214 -16.64 -4.00 2.63
CA ARG A 214 -16.32 -5.19 3.43
C ARG A 214 -17.14 -6.38 2.95
N ARG A 215 -16.54 -7.57 2.97
CA ARG A 215 -17.25 -8.82 2.68
C ARG A 215 -18.46 -8.99 3.62
N ASN A 216 -19.55 -9.54 3.08
CA ASN A 216 -20.76 -9.91 3.84
C ASN A 216 -20.54 -11.10 4.78
#